data_AF-A0A017HHZ2-F1
#
_entry.id   AF-A0A017HHZ2-F1
#
_cell.length_a   1.000
_cell.length_b   1.000
_cell.length_c   1.000
_cell.angle_alpha   90.00
_cell.angle_beta   90.00
_cell.angle_gamma   90.00
#
_symmetry.space_group_name_H-M   'P 1'
#
loop_
_entity.id
_entity.type
_entity.pdbx_description
1 polymer ?
#
loop_
_entity_poly.entity_id
_entity_poly.type
_entity_poly.pdbx_seq_one_letter_code
_entity_poly.pdbx_strand_id
1 'polypeptide(L)'
;MTDLSPILPRLAKLVPRLASNADGEVVATVRAIDRTLRDAGFDWHDVTSALAPALPPPERPRWRSETESWGDLANWCRFNGTGRLSLTEAKFVADMSRRLVLGGEPTPKQAEWLRAIYARLKGGAA
;
A
#
# COMPACT_ATOMS: atom_id res chain seq x y z
N MET A 1 -12.97 -17.28 4.48
CA MET A 1 -12.76 -17.79 3.10
C MET A 1 -13.94 -17.32 2.29
N THR A 2 -13.72 -16.42 1.33
CA THR A 2 -14.78 -15.93 0.43
C THR A 2 -15.06 -17.02 -0.60
N ASP A 3 -16.28 -17.59 -0.59
CA ASP A 3 -16.71 -18.58 -1.57
C ASP A 3 -17.57 -17.93 -2.66
N LEU A 4 -16.99 -17.76 -3.85
CA LEU A 4 -17.67 -17.15 -5.02
C LEU A 4 -18.38 -18.19 -5.89
N SER A 5 -18.38 -19.47 -5.52
CA SER A 5 -18.96 -20.57 -6.30
C SER A 5 -20.34 -20.28 -6.90
N PRO A 6 -21.28 -19.61 -6.20
CA PRO A 6 -22.62 -19.33 -6.75
C PRO A 6 -22.62 -18.43 -7.99
N ILE A 7 -21.61 -17.58 -8.18
CA ILE A 7 -21.55 -16.59 -9.26
C ILE A 7 -20.43 -16.84 -10.27
N LEU A 8 -19.51 -17.77 -9.99
CA LEU A 8 -18.39 -18.12 -10.88
C LEU A 8 -18.82 -18.39 -12.34
N PRO A 9 -19.91 -19.13 -12.65
CA PRO A 9 -20.31 -19.36 -14.04
C PRO A 9 -20.70 -18.08 -14.79
N ARG A 10 -21.22 -17.07 -14.08
CA ARG A 10 -21.57 -15.77 -14.67
C ARG A 10 -20.32 -14.93 -14.88
N LEU A 11 -19.42 -14.90 -13.90
CA LEU A 11 -18.13 -14.23 -14.00
C LEU A 11 -17.29 -14.80 -15.14
N ALA A 12 -17.23 -16.11 -15.31
CA ALA A 12 -16.50 -16.78 -16.39
C ALA A 12 -16.94 -16.35 -17.80
N LYS A 13 -18.21 -15.93 -17.96
CA LYS A 13 -18.73 -15.40 -19.24
C LYS A 13 -18.40 -13.91 -19.44
N LEU A 14 -18.32 -13.14 -18.35
CA LEU A 14 -18.12 -11.69 -18.41
C LEU A 14 -16.64 -11.31 -18.47
N VAL A 15 -15.77 -11.99 -17.72
CA VAL A 15 -14.34 -11.67 -17.61
C VAL A 15 -13.63 -11.63 -18.98
N PRO A 16 -13.85 -12.58 -19.93
CA PRO A 16 -13.21 -12.50 -21.24
C PRO A 16 -13.58 -11.25 -22.06
N ARG A 17 -14.78 -10.67 -21.83
CA ARG A 17 -15.22 -9.45 -22.54
C ARG A 17 -14.45 -8.20 -22.12
N LEU A 18 -13.71 -8.25 -21.01
CA LEU A 18 -12.80 -7.17 -20.61
C LEU A 18 -11.60 -7.02 -21.56
N ALA A 19 -11.34 -8.01 -22.42
CA ALA A 19 -10.31 -7.92 -23.46
C ALA A 19 -10.79 -7.22 -24.75
N SER A 20 -12.01 -6.65 -24.77
CA SER A 20 -12.49 -5.87 -25.90
C SER A 20 -11.66 -4.60 -26.12
N ASN A 21 -11.46 -4.21 -27.39
CA ASN A 21 -10.80 -2.95 -27.76
C ASN A 21 -11.75 -1.75 -27.75
N ALA A 22 -13.03 -1.97 -27.46
CA ALA A 22 -14.02 -0.91 -27.34
C ALA A 22 -14.20 -0.52 -25.86
N ASP A 23 -13.73 0.67 -25.48
CA ASP A 23 -13.82 1.17 -24.10
C ASP A 23 -15.24 1.10 -23.53
N GLY A 24 -16.25 1.40 -24.36
CA GLY A 24 -17.66 1.31 -23.97
C GLY A 24 -18.09 -0.11 -23.58
N GLU A 25 -17.57 -1.13 -24.27
CA GLU A 25 -17.85 -2.53 -23.96
C GLU A 25 -17.12 -2.98 -22.69
N VAL A 26 -15.89 -2.53 -22.48
CA VAL A 26 -15.13 -2.80 -21.26
C VAL A 26 -15.86 -2.21 -20.05
N VAL A 27 -16.22 -0.93 -20.11
CA VAL A 27 -16.93 -0.25 -19.01
C VAL A 27 -18.30 -0.90 -18.75
N ALA A 28 -19.05 -1.25 -19.81
CA ALA A 28 -20.33 -1.95 -19.65
C ALA A 28 -20.15 -3.33 -18.99
N THR A 29 -19.09 -4.06 -19.36
CA THR A 29 -18.75 -5.37 -18.79
C THR A 29 -18.35 -5.25 -17.32
N VAL A 30 -17.49 -4.28 -16.96
CA VAL A 30 -17.12 -4.01 -15.56
C VAL A 30 -18.36 -3.72 -14.72
N ARG A 31 -19.28 -2.87 -15.22
CA ARG A 31 -20.55 -2.59 -14.52
C ARG A 31 -21.44 -3.82 -14.39
N ALA A 32 -21.45 -4.71 -15.38
CA ALA A 32 -22.21 -5.96 -15.30
C ALA A 32 -21.63 -6.93 -14.26
N ILE A 33 -20.30 -6.99 -14.15
CA ILE A 33 -19.62 -7.76 -13.11
C ILE A 33 -19.93 -7.19 -11.72
N ASP A 34 -19.79 -5.87 -11.54
CA ASP A 34 -20.08 -5.20 -10.27
C ASP A 34 -21.53 -5.46 -9.79
N ARG A 35 -22.53 -5.38 -10.70
CA ARG A 35 -23.90 -5.78 -10.36
C ARG A 35 -24.02 -7.25 -9.97
N THR A 36 -23.39 -8.14 -10.74
CA THR A 36 -23.44 -9.59 -10.46
C THR A 36 -22.86 -9.93 -9.08
N LEU A 37 -21.80 -9.23 -8.67
CA LEU A 37 -21.20 -9.36 -7.34
C LEU A 37 -22.17 -8.86 -6.26
N ARG A 38 -22.67 -7.63 -6.40
CA ARG A 38 -23.55 -7.00 -5.41
C ARG A 38 -24.88 -7.75 -5.23
N ASP A 39 -25.46 -8.25 -6.32
CA ASP A 39 -26.70 -9.06 -6.29
C ASP A 39 -26.52 -10.34 -5.48
N ALA A 40 -25.29 -10.84 -5.34
CA ALA A 40 -24.93 -12.01 -4.54
C ALA A 40 -24.31 -11.65 -3.18
N GLY A 41 -24.28 -10.36 -2.81
CA GLY A 41 -23.73 -9.89 -1.52
C GLY A 41 -22.20 -9.79 -1.47
N PHE A 42 -21.52 -9.76 -2.61
CA PHE A 42 -20.07 -9.65 -2.71
C PHE A 42 -19.61 -8.32 -3.31
N ASP A 43 -18.32 -8.01 -3.16
CA ASP A 43 -17.67 -6.89 -3.84
C ASP A 43 -16.35 -7.29 -4.54
N TRP A 44 -15.56 -6.31 -4.99
CA TRP A 44 -14.27 -6.55 -5.63
C TRP A 44 -13.17 -7.01 -4.66
N HIS A 45 -13.29 -6.69 -3.37
CA HIS A 45 -12.38 -7.21 -2.33
C HIS A 45 -12.61 -8.70 -2.12
N ASP A 46 -13.86 -9.15 -2.21
CA ASP A 46 -14.21 -10.57 -2.19
C ASP A 46 -13.60 -11.34 -3.37
N VAL A 47 -13.68 -10.77 -4.58
CA VAL A 47 -12.99 -11.30 -5.77
C VAL A 47 -11.48 -11.41 -5.54
N THR A 48 -10.87 -10.35 -5.02
CA THR A 48 -9.43 -10.33 -4.72
C THR A 48 -9.06 -11.39 -3.68
N SER A 49 -9.86 -11.53 -2.63
CA SER A 49 -9.64 -12.49 -1.55
C SER A 49 -9.75 -13.94 -2.03
N ALA A 50 -10.68 -14.22 -2.95
CA ALA A 50 -10.83 -15.53 -3.57
C ALA A 50 -9.70 -15.87 -4.56
N LEU A 51 -9.09 -14.86 -5.20
CA LEU A 51 -7.92 -15.01 -6.07
C LEU A 51 -6.59 -15.05 -5.30
N ALA A 52 -6.58 -14.65 -4.03
CA ALA A 52 -5.39 -14.54 -3.20
C ALA A 52 -4.94 -15.80 -2.42
N PRO A 53 -5.07 -17.07 -2.88
CA PRO A 53 -4.32 -18.18 -2.28
C PRO A 53 -2.81 -18.16 -2.57
N ALA A 54 -2.32 -17.32 -3.50
CA ALA A 54 -0.99 -17.48 -4.09
C ALA A 54 -0.09 -16.22 -4.13
N LEU A 55 -0.57 -15.04 -3.73
CA LEU A 55 0.34 -13.90 -3.56
C LEU A 55 0.87 -13.92 -2.13
N PRO A 56 2.19 -14.04 -1.90
CA PRO A 56 2.75 -13.66 -0.62
C PRO A 56 2.30 -12.23 -0.30
N PRO A 57 2.05 -11.88 0.98
CA PRO A 57 1.76 -10.51 1.36
C PRO A 57 2.75 -9.59 0.65
N PRO A 58 2.31 -8.43 0.10
CA PRO A 58 3.21 -7.54 -0.61
C PRO A 58 4.44 -7.35 0.25
N GLU A 59 5.62 -7.69 -0.29
CA GLU A 59 6.87 -7.69 0.49
C GLU A 59 6.95 -6.36 1.24
N ARG A 60 6.76 -6.44 2.56
CA ARG A 60 6.96 -5.27 3.39
C ARG A 60 8.44 -4.97 3.23
N PRO A 61 8.80 -3.78 2.74
CA PRO A 61 10.20 -3.50 2.52
C PRO A 61 10.96 -3.66 3.83
N ARG A 62 12.16 -4.23 3.76
CA ARG A 62 12.94 -4.79 4.89
C ARG A 62 13.19 -3.86 6.09
N TRP A 63 12.88 -2.57 5.99
CA TRP A 63 12.89 -1.62 7.11
C TRP A 63 11.60 -1.63 7.96
N ARG A 64 10.57 -2.39 7.60
CA ARG A 64 9.45 -2.71 8.50
C ARG A 64 9.80 -4.00 9.26
N SER A 65 10.69 -3.91 10.25
CA SER A 65 10.65 -4.90 11.34
C SER A 65 9.36 -4.65 12.14
N GLU A 66 8.81 -5.69 12.77
CA GLU A 66 7.55 -5.61 13.52
C GLU A 66 7.56 -4.59 14.68
N THR A 67 8.72 -4.01 14.97
CA THR A 67 8.98 -3.07 16.07
C THR A 67 9.36 -1.65 15.64
N GLU A 68 9.44 -1.32 14.35
CA GLU A 68 9.84 0.03 13.89
C GLU A 68 8.72 0.69 13.06
N SER A 69 7.92 1.53 13.74
CA SER A 69 6.94 2.40 13.08
C SER A 69 7.62 3.53 12.31
N TRP A 70 6.87 4.22 11.45
CA TRP A 70 7.34 5.43 10.80
C TRP A 70 7.73 6.53 11.79
N GLY A 71 7.03 6.61 12.92
CA GLY A 71 7.37 7.46 14.04
C GLY A 71 8.74 7.10 14.64
N ASP A 72 9.04 5.81 14.80
CA ASP A 72 10.32 5.33 15.33
C ASP A 72 11.47 5.65 14.38
N LEU A 73 11.28 5.49 13.08
CA LEU A 73 12.26 5.87 12.06
C LEU A 73 12.56 7.37 12.08
N ALA A 74 11.52 8.21 12.19
CA ALA A 74 11.66 9.66 12.29
C ALA A 74 12.34 10.07 13.61
N ASN A 75 11.97 9.46 14.73
CA ASN A 75 12.62 9.69 16.01
C ASN A 75 14.10 9.29 15.95
N TRP A 76 14.43 8.14 15.38
CA TRP A 76 15.81 7.70 15.22
C TRP A 76 16.63 8.73 14.43
N CYS A 77 16.12 9.21 13.29
CA CYS A 77 16.79 10.24 12.49
C CYS A 77 16.97 11.54 13.27
N ARG A 78 15.98 11.92 14.08
CA ARG A 78 16.03 13.13 14.90
C ARG A 78 17.13 13.06 15.95
N PHE A 79 17.26 11.93 16.64
CA PHE A 79 18.24 11.76 17.71
C PHE A 79 19.67 11.52 17.18
N ASN A 80 19.81 10.78 16.09
CA ASN A 80 21.12 10.40 15.52
C ASN A 80 21.62 11.35 14.42
N GLY A 81 20.79 12.32 14.01
CA GLY A 81 21.09 13.29 12.97
C GLY A 81 21.60 14.64 13.46
N THR A 82 21.74 14.83 14.78
CA THR A 82 22.22 16.10 15.36
C THR A 82 23.57 16.50 14.75
N GLY A 83 23.63 17.69 14.14
CA GLY A 83 24.83 18.19 13.43
C GLY A 83 25.07 17.61 12.03
N ARG A 84 24.29 16.61 11.60
CA ARG A 84 24.41 15.93 10.29
C ARG A 84 23.18 16.13 9.37
N LEU A 85 22.12 16.69 9.92
CA LEU A 85 20.92 17.11 9.20
C LEU A 85 21.07 18.57 8.78
N SER A 86 20.71 18.85 7.53
CA SER A 86 20.45 20.23 7.10
C SER A 86 19.24 20.81 7.84
N LEU A 87 19.10 22.14 7.83
CA LEU A 87 17.94 22.82 8.44
C LEU A 87 16.60 22.30 7.90
N THR A 88 16.54 22.01 6.59
CA THR A 88 15.35 21.49 5.92
C THR A 88 15.04 20.07 6.40
N GLU A 89 16.04 19.19 6.47
CA GLU A 89 15.85 17.82 6.93
C GLU A 89 15.51 17.76 8.42
N ALA A 90 16.13 18.61 9.25
CA ALA A 90 15.81 18.70 10.67
C ALA A 90 14.35 19.10 10.91
N LYS A 91 13.85 20.10 10.15
CA LYS A 91 12.42 20.49 10.19
C LYS A 91 11.52 19.36 9.73
N PHE A 92 11.85 18.71 8.61
CA PHE A 92 11.08 17.59 8.06
C PHE A 92 10.99 16.41 9.03
N VAL A 93 12.13 15.96 9.57
CA VAL A 93 12.19 14.84 10.52
C VAL A 93 11.46 15.18 11.82
N ALA A 94 11.55 16.42 12.30
CA ALA A 94 10.78 16.85 13.47
C ALA A 94 9.25 16.82 13.21
N ASP A 95 8.79 17.22 12.02
CA ASP A 95 7.37 17.11 11.63
C ASP A 95 6.90 15.66 11.58
N MET A 96 7.66 14.79 10.89
CA MET A 96 7.35 13.35 10.79
C MET A 96 7.33 12.66 12.16
N SER A 97 8.27 12.99 13.04
CA SER A 97 8.33 12.43 14.41
C SER A 97 7.09 12.75 15.25
N ARG A 98 6.40 13.87 14.97
CA ARG A 98 5.17 14.25 15.68
C ARG A 98 3.92 13.68 15.03
N ARG A 99 3.89 13.61 13.69
CA ARG A 99 2.68 13.24 12.92
C ARG A 99 2.49 11.75 12.72
N LEU A 100 3.58 10.97 12.74
CA LEU A 100 3.56 9.54 12.42
C LEU A 100 3.51 8.66 13.68
N VAL A 101 3.19 9.26 14.84
CA VAL A 101 2.90 8.55 16.08
C VAL A 101 1.59 7.76 15.96
N LEU A 102 1.43 6.69 16.74
CA LEU A 102 0.21 5.87 16.77
C LEU A 102 -0.25 5.33 15.40
N GLY A 103 0.70 4.96 14.54
CA GLY A 103 0.41 4.34 13.24
C GLY A 103 0.09 5.30 12.11
N GLY A 104 0.37 6.60 12.27
CA GLY A 104 0.28 7.55 11.15
C GLY A 104 1.22 7.17 9.99
N GLU A 105 0.73 7.32 8.75
CA GLU A 105 1.48 6.98 7.55
C GLU A 105 1.90 8.24 6.75
N PRO A 106 3.17 8.35 6.34
CA PRO A 106 3.61 9.40 5.45
C PRO A 106 3.17 9.13 4.01
N THR A 107 3.04 10.19 3.21
CA THR A 107 2.85 10.03 1.76
C THR A 107 4.03 9.30 1.12
N PRO A 108 3.88 8.69 -0.08
CA PRO A 108 4.97 7.95 -0.74
C PRO A 108 6.26 8.77 -0.89
N LYS A 109 6.14 10.06 -1.24
CA LYS A 109 7.29 10.97 -1.39
C LYS A 109 7.97 11.27 -0.05
N GLN A 110 7.19 11.47 1.02
CA GLN A 110 7.73 11.67 2.36
C GLN A 110 8.40 10.41 2.90
N ALA A 111 7.80 9.24 2.65
CA ALA A 111 8.36 7.93 2.98
C ALA A 111 9.72 7.71 2.32
N GLU A 112 9.83 7.98 1.02
CA GLU A 112 11.10 7.88 0.28
C GLU A 112 12.16 8.83 0.83
N TRP A 113 11.79 10.08 1.08
CA TRP A 113 12.74 11.08 1.59
C TRP A 113 13.23 10.77 2.99
N LEU A 114 12.34 10.33 3.89
CA LEU A 114 12.71 9.91 5.25
C LEU A 114 13.69 8.73 5.23
N ARG A 115 13.51 7.77 4.31
CA ARG A 115 14.45 6.64 4.13
C ARG A 115 15.79 7.10 3.59
N ALA A 116 15.82 8.04 2.65
CA ALA A 116 17.08 8.59 2.13
C ALA A 116 17.90 9.26 3.24
N ILE A 117 17.25 10.02 4.12
CA ILE A 117 17.88 10.63 5.31
C ILE A 117 18.41 9.52 6.25
N TYR A 118 17.59 8.53 6.57
CA TYR A 118 17.97 7.41 7.43
C TYR A 118 19.20 6.65 6.90
N ALA A 119 19.17 6.26 5.63
CA ALA A 119 20.24 5.52 4.98
C ALA A 119 21.55 6.30 4.98
N ARG A 120 21.50 7.61 4.69
CA ARG A 120 22.66 8.50 4.76
C ARG A 120 23.22 8.61 6.17
N LEU A 121 22.36 8.74 7.19
CA LEU A 121 22.79 8.83 8.58
C LEU A 121 23.44 7.52 9.07
N LYS A 122 22.86 6.36 8.72
CA LYS A 122 23.42 5.03 9.03
C LYS A 122 24.74 4.76 8.30
N GLY A 123 24.85 5.12 7.02
CA GLY A 123 26.05 4.87 6.20
C GLY A 123 27.25 5.74 6.57
N GLY A 124 27.04 6.89 7.22
CA GLY A 124 28.12 7.72 7.75
C GLY A 124 28.36 7.57 9.26
N ALA A 125 27.86 6.50 9.88
CA ALA A 125 28.10 6.16 11.29
C ALA A 125 29.18 5.07 11.43
N ALA A 126 30.27 5.23 10.67
CA ALA A 126 31.49 4.43 10.74
C ALA A 126 32.63 5.25 11.34
#